data_AF-X8J8W4-F1
#
_entry.id   AF-X8J8W4-F1
#
_cell.length_a   1.000
_cell.length_b   1.000
_cell.length_c   1.000
_cell.angle_alpha   90.00
_cell.angle_beta   90.00
_cell.angle_gamma   90.00
#
_symmetry.space_group_name_H-M   'P 1'
#
loop_
_entity.id
_entity.type
_entity.pdbx_description
1 polymer ?
#
loop_
_entity_poly.entity_id
_entity_poly.type
_entity_poly.pdbx_seq_one_letter_code
_entity_poly.pdbx_strand_id
1 'polypeptide(L)'
;MRKSFKIYFILSLCFILLTSLSSCKSDKQKAMDAEVKIANELLSSKSNIFDENTRTNLKKVIKDSEKAADDQSYKKSTDNLRSAIKAYRDSIKQQKQVTHPSQKFILERVKNIDSIVQIEAATEETDQNNMMNKPHGYYAYIALSSSMIPTELRAYSTPVENGNDGGAAIEVYKTVKLAKAREAYLASLDSPGALSPGTHKVVGTMVVRTSSRLKASQQQALEKNIINALIELK
;
A
#
# COMPACT_ATOMS: atom_id res chain seq x y z
N MET A 1 39.93 -64.43 -52.00
CA MET A 1 39.89 -64.23 -50.53
C MET A 1 38.42 -64.11 -50.12
N ARG A 2 37.80 -65.19 -49.59
CA ARG A 2 37.38 -65.38 -48.17
C ARG A 2 36.52 -64.22 -47.62
N LYS A 3 35.34 -64.35 -47.01
CA LYS A 3 34.43 -65.44 -46.54
C LYS A 3 33.10 -64.72 -46.17
N SER A 4 31.95 -65.13 -46.70
CA SER A 4 30.83 -65.85 -46.03
C SER A 4 30.29 -65.36 -44.66
N PHE A 5 28.97 -65.09 -44.67
CA PHE A 5 27.92 -65.66 -43.79
C PHE A 5 27.45 -64.96 -42.49
N LYS A 6 26.10 -64.86 -42.43
CA LYS A 6 25.15 -65.06 -41.31
C LYS A 6 24.49 -63.87 -40.60
N ILE A 7 23.18 -63.79 -40.84
CA ILE A 7 22.07 -63.28 -40.02
C ILE A 7 22.17 -63.75 -38.57
N TYR A 8 21.93 -62.85 -37.59
CA TYR A 8 21.15 -63.14 -36.38
C TYR A 8 20.47 -61.87 -35.82
N PHE A 9 19.18 -62.04 -35.60
CA PHE A 9 18.23 -61.28 -34.77
C PHE A 9 18.78 -61.11 -33.33
N ILE A 10 18.55 -59.98 -32.66
CA ILE A 10 18.21 -59.85 -31.21
C ILE A 10 18.00 -58.38 -30.84
N LEU A 11 16.80 -58.12 -30.29
CA LEU A 11 16.34 -57.05 -29.41
C LEU A 11 17.33 -55.94 -29.01
N SER A 12 16.95 -54.70 -29.32
CA SER A 12 16.87 -53.67 -28.29
C SER A 12 15.53 -52.95 -28.42
N LEU A 13 14.56 -53.58 -27.78
CA LEU A 13 13.29 -53.02 -27.35
C LEU A 13 13.59 -51.97 -26.27
N CYS A 14 12.80 -50.88 -26.25
CA CYS A 14 12.79 -49.79 -25.26
C CYS A 14 13.90 -48.73 -25.37
N PHE A 15 13.64 -47.63 -26.10
CA PHE A 15 13.72 -46.26 -25.54
C PHE A 15 13.19 -45.13 -26.45
N ILE A 16 12.21 -45.38 -27.33
CA ILE A 16 11.58 -44.29 -28.12
C ILE A 16 10.05 -44.37 -28.02
N LEU A 17 9.53 -44.47 -26.80
CA LEU A 17 8.09 -44.32 -26.56
C LEU A 17 7.77 -43.70 -25.20
N LEU A 18 8.41 -42.59 -24.83
CA LEU A 18 7.94 -41.67 -23.78
C LEU A 18 8.64 -40.34 -24.12
N THR A 19 8.02 -39.27 -24.59
CA THR A 19 6.76 -38.68 -24.13
C THR A 19 6.07 -37.89 -25.26
N SER A 20 5.10 -38.52 -25.94
CA SER A 20 3.97 -37.81 -26.57
C SER A 20 2.70 -37.97 -25.73
N LEU A 21 2.86 -38.18 -24.42
CA LEU A 21 1.79 -37.95 -23.47
C LEU A 21 1.61 -36.44 -23.38
N SER A 22 0.54 -35.92 -23.98
CA SER A 22 -0.15 -34.80 -23.36
C SER A 22 -0.50 -35.24 -21.94
N SER A 23 0.43 -35.08 -21.01
CA SER A 23 0.18 -35.29 -19.59
C SER A 23 -0.99 -34.40 -19.26
N CYS A 24 -2.15 -35.01 -19.01
CA CYS A 24 -3.31 -34.26 -18.56
C CYS A 24 -2.87 -33.61 -17.25
N LYS A 25 -2.68 -32.28 -17.27
CA LYS A 25 -2.23 -31.51 -16.10
C LYS A 25 -3.00 -32.00 -14.87
N SER A 26 -2.30 -32.26 -13.77
CA SER A 26 -2.98 -32.63 -12.53
C SER A 26 -3.93 -31.51 -12.11
N ASP A 27 -4.95 -31.83 -11.33
CA ASP A 27 -5.89 -30.80 -10.87
C ASP A 27 -5.19 -29.74 -10.01
N LYS A 28 -4.09 -30.10 -9.34
CA LYS A 28 -3.25 -29.15 -8.60
C LYS A 28 -2.50 -28.21 -9.54
N GLN A 29 -1.94 -28.73 -10.63
CA GLN A 29 -1.30 -27.90 -11.65
C GLN A 29 -2.30 -26.95 -12.32
N LYS A 30 -3.49 -27.44 -12.69
CA LYS A 30 -4.57 -26.60 -13.27
C LYS A 30 -4.99 -25.48 -12.33
N ALA A 31 -5.12 -25.77 -11.03
CA ALA A 31 -5.46 -24.76 -10.02
C ALA A 31 -4.38 -23.68 -9.91
N MET A 32 -3.11 -24.06 -9.89
CA MET A 32 -1.99 -23.12 -9.89
C MET A 32 -2.00 -22.24 -11.15
N ASP A 33 -2.15 -22.84 -12.33
CA ASP A 33 -2.19 -22.13 -13.61
C ASP A 33 -3.32 -21.09 -13.66
N ALA A 34 -4.48 -21.40 -13.07
CA ALA A 34 -5.59 -20.46 -12.97
C ALA A 34 -5.23 -19.22 -12.12
N GLU A 35 -4.54 -19.41 -10.99
CA GLU A 35 -4.08 -18.29 -10.16
C GLU A 35 -2.97 -17.48 -10.85
N VAL A 36 -2.06 -18.14 -11.59
CA VAL A 36 -1.06 -17.43 -12.42
C VAL A 36 -1.74 -16.55 -13.47
N LYS A 37 -2.78 -17.06 -14.14
CA LYS A 37 -3.58 -16.28 -15.10
C LYS A 37 -4.19 -15.04 -14.43
N ILE A 38 -4.87 -15.22 -13.29
CA ILE A 38 -5.46 -14.12 -12.51
C ILE A 38 -4.40 -13.08 -12.12
N ALA A 39 -3.23 -13.54 -11.66
CA ALA A 39 -2.15 -12.66 -11.23
C ALA A 39 -1.60 -11.82 -12.40
N ASN A 40 -1.43 -12.42 -13.57
CA ASN A 40 -0.99 -11.71 -14.77
C ASN A 40 -2.03 -10.69 -15.27
N GLU A 41 -3.32 -11.02 -15.22
CA GLU A 41 -4.41 -10.08 -15.53
C GLU A 41 -4.43 -8.88 -14.57
N LEU A 42 -4.21 -9.12 -13.27
CA LEU A 42 -4.11 -8.03 -12.30
C LEU A 42 -2.91 -7.11 -12.61
N LEU A 43 -1.75 -7.68 -12.92
CA LEU A 43 -0.55 -6.91 -13.26
C LEU A 43 -0.70 -6.11 -14.57
N SER A 44 -1.42 -6.65 -15.56
CA SER A 44 -1.64 -5.98 -16.84
C SER A 44 -2.60 -4.78 -16.74
N SER A 45 -3.53 -4.80 -15.78
CA SER A 45 -4.47 -3.69 -15.53
C SER A 45 -3.80 -2.37 -15.14
N LYS A 46 -2.54 -2.41 -14.68
CA LYS A 46 -1.78 -1.24 -14.20
C LYS A 46 -2.54 -0.37 -13.18
N SER A 47 -3.38 -1.00 -12.37
CA SER A 47 -4.10 -0.31 -11.29
C SER A 47 -3.13 0.42 -10.36
N ASN A 48 -3.55 1.60 -9.88
CA ASN A 48 -2.88 2.29 -8.78
C ASN A 48 -3.06 1.46 -7.51
N ILE A 49 -1.98 1.29 -6.76
CA ILE A 49 -1.93 0.49 -5.53
C ILE A 49 -1.29 1.31 -4.42
N PHE A 50 -1.65 0.99 -3.18
CA PHE A 50 -1.17 1.72 -2.02
C PHE A 50 0.27 1.31 -1.65
N ASP A 51 0.52 0.01 -1.60
CA ASP A 51 1.83 -0.58 -1.35
C ASP A 51 2.38 -1.24 -2.63
N GLU A 52 3.37 -0.60 -3.25
CA GLU A 52 4.04 -1.12 -4.46
C GLU A 52 4.82 -2.42 -4.21
N ASN A 53 5.16 -2.76 -2.96
CA ASN A 53 5.79 -4.04 -2.64
C ASN A 53 4.87 -5.22 -2.96
N THR A 54 3.54 -5.03 -2.90
CA THR A 54 2.58 -6.08 -3.28
C THR A 54 2.71 -6.45 -4.76
N ARG A 55 3.02 -5.49 -5.65
CA ARG A 55 3.27 -5.76 -7.08
C ARG A 55 4.56 -6.55 -7.28
N THR A 56 5.63 -6.13 -6.61
CA THR A 56 6.93 -6.82 -6.66
C THR A 56 6.81 -8.24 -6.13
N ASN A 57 6.11 -8.44 -5.01
CA ASN A 57 5.86 -9.76 -4.44
C ASN A 57 5.01 -10.64 -5.38
N LEU A 58 3.95 -10.08 -5.98
CA LEU A 58 3.12 -10.84 -6.93
C LEU A 58 3.93 -11.34 -8.12
N LYS A 59 4.78 -10.48 -8.72
CA LYS A 59 5.72 -10.88 -9.79
C LYS A 59 6.67 -11.99 -9.35
N LYS A 60 7.22 -11.88 -8.13
CA LYS A 60 8.14 -12.88 -7.57
C LYS A 60 7.45 -14.24 -7.41
N VAL A 61 6.24 -14.26 -6.85
CA VAL A 61 5.49 -15.50 -6.60
C VAL A 61 5.08 -16.18 -7.90
N ILE A 62 4.72 -15.43 -8.95
CA ILE A 62 4.51 -15.98 -10.31
C ILE A 62 5.76 -16.71 -10.78
N LYS A 63 6.93 -16.06 -10.75
CA LYS A 63 8.20 -16.66 -11.18
C LYS A 63 8.57 -17.89 -10.35
N ASP A 64 8.37 -17.85 -9.04
CA ASP A 64 8.66 -19.00 -8.18
C ASP A 64 7.72 -20.18 -8.44
N SER A 65 6.49 -19.94 -8.93
CA SER A 65 5.55 -21.00 -9.28
C SER A 65 5.99 -21.86 -10.47
N GLU A 66 6.81 -21.32 -11.38
CA GLU A 66 7.37 -22.03 -12.54
C GLU A 66 8.28 -23.21 -12.13
N LYS A 67 8.79 -23.20 -10.90
CA LYS A 67 9.67 -24.25 -10.36
C LYS A 67 8.91 -25.45 -9.80
N ALA A 68 7.58 -25.38 -9.72
CA ALA A 68 6.76 -26.48 -9.22
C ALA A 68 6.74 -27.65 -10.21
N ALA A 69 6.98 -28.86 -9.72
CA ALA A 69 7.17 -30.06 -10.54
C ALA A 69 6.26 -31.23 -10.13
N ASP A 70 5.52 -31.09 -9.02
CA ASP A 70 4.66 -32.13 -8.45
C ASP A 70 3.45 -31.52 -7.73
N ASP A 71 2.46 -32.35 -7.38
CA ASP A 71 1.20 -31.90 -6.76
C ASP A 71 1.38 -31.15 -5.44
N GLN A 72 2.41 -31.50 -4.66
CA GLN A 72 2.71 -30.85 -3.40
C GLN A 72 3.25 -29.43 -3.63
N SER A 73 4.19 -29.28 -4.55
CA SER A 73 4.73 -27.98 -4.95
C SER A 73 3.69 -27.12 -5.68
N TYR A 74 2.83 -27.70 -6.52
CA TYR A 74 1.70 -26.99 -7.14
C TYR A 74 0.73 -26.44 -6.10
N LYS A 75 0.38 -27.24 -5.08
CA LYS A 75 -0.46 -26.78 -3.98
C LYS A 75 0.18 -25.61 -3.23
N LYS A 76 1.46 -25.74 -2.85
CA LYS A 76 2.19 -24.68 -2.15
C LYS A 76 2.26 -23.37 -2.96
N SER A 77 2.54 -23.47 -4.26
CA SER A 77 2.55 -22.32 -5.16
C SER A 77 1.17 -21.67 -5.30
N THR A 78 0.10 -22.48 -5.37
CA THR A 78 -1.29 -21.99 -5.39
C THR A 78 -1.62 -21.16 -4.14
N ASP A 79 -1.26 -21.66 -2.95
CA ASP A 79 -1.53 -20.97 -1.68
C ASP A 79 -0.74 -19.63 -1.57
N ASN A 80 0.51 -19.62 -2.05
CA ASN A 80 1.32 -18.40 -2.13
C ASN A 80 0.73 -17.38 -3.13
N LEU A 81 0.32 -17.85 -4.32
CA LEU A 81 -0.31 -17.00 -5.35
C LEU A 81 -1.58 -16.35 -4.82
N ARG A 82 -2.47 -17.12 -4.20
CA ARG A 82 -3.71 -16.61 -3.59
C ARG A 82 -3.44 -15.52 -2.55
N SER A 83 -2.45 -15.75 -1.69
CA SER A 83 -2.05 -14.78 -0.67
C SER A 83 -1.52 -13.48 -1.30
N ALA A 84 -0.66 -13.58 -2.32
CA ALA A 84 -0.11 -12.44 -3.03
C ALA A 84 -1.18 -11.68 -3.84
N ILE A 85 -2.09 -12.41 -4.50
CA ILE A 85 -3.25 -11.85 -5.23
C ILE A 85 -4.15 -11.08 -4.26
N LYS A 86 -4.45 -11.66 -3.08
CA LYS A 86 -5.25 -10.99 -2.06
C LYS A 86 -4.58 -9.69 -1.60
N ALA A 87 -3.29 -9.75 -1.25
CA ALA A 87 -2.53 -8.57 -0.83
C ALA A 87 -2.52 -7.47 -1.89
N TYR A 88 -2.35 -7.83 -3.17
CA TYR A 88 -2.42 -6.88 -4.29
C TYR A 88 -3.80 -6.24 -4.44
N ARG A 89 -4.87 -7.04 -4.38
CA ARG A 89 -6.26 -6.55 -4.44
C ARG A 89 -6.60 -5.65 -3.25
N ASP A 90 -6.14 -6.01 -2.07
CA ASP A 90 -6.32 -5.19 -0.87
C ASP A 90 -5.59 -3.86 -1.01
N SER A 91 -4.36 -3.86 -1.54
CA SER A 91 -3.60 -2.65 -1.85
C SER A 91 -4.32 -1.72 -2.86
N ILE A 92 -5.03 -2.27 -3.85
CA ILE A 92 -5.91 -1.48 -4.74
C ILE A 92 -7.05 -0.83 -3.93
N LYS A 93 -7.71 -1.58 -3.04
CA LYS A 93 -8.83 -1.06 -2.23
C LYS A 93 -8.35 0.03 -1.26
N GLN A 94 -7.19 -0.17 -0.65
CA GLN A 94 -6.54 0.81 0.22
C GLN A 94 -6.24 2.11 -0.53
N GLN A 95 -5.71 2.01 -1.75
CA GLN A 95 -5.45 3.18 -2.58
C GLN A 95 -6.73 3.98 -2.87
N LYS A 96 -7.85 3.30 -3.10
CA LYS A 96 -9.15 3.95 -3.30
C LYS A 96 -9.61 4.71 -2.06
N GLN A 97 -9.41 4.17 -0.85
CA GLN A 97 -9.77 4.85 0.39
C GLN A 97 -9.04 6.19 0.57
N VAL A 98 -7.80 6.28 0.10
CA VAL A 98 -6.97 7.48 0.26
C VAL A 98 -6.95 8.38 -0.97
N THR A 99 -7.74 8.04 -2.00
CA THR A 99 -7.88 8.85 -3.22
C THR A 99 -9.19 9.61 -3.17
N HIS A 100 -9.11 10.92 -2.93
CA HIS A 100 -10.27 11.81 -2.79
C HIS A 100 -11.27 11.37 -1.68
N PRO A 101 -10.82 11.06 -0.45
CA PRO A 101 -11.73 10.69 0.64
C PRO A 101 -12.63 11.86 1.07
N SER A 102 -13.82 11.56 1.57
CA SER A 102 -14.67 12.57 2.19
C SER A 102 -14.17 12.95 3.59
N GLN A 103 -14.45 14.18 4.04
CA GLN A 103 -14.15 14.61 5.42
C GLN A 103 -14.77 13.67 6.45
N LYS A 104 -16.04 13.27 6.27
CA LYS A 104 -16.73 12.33 7.15
C LYS A 104 -16.00 11.00 7.26
N PHE A 105 -15.51 10.46 6.13
CA PHE A 105 -14.73 9.23 6.15
C PHE A 105 -13.49 9.37 7.04
N ILE A 106 -12.73 10.46 6.88
CA ILE A 106 -11.50 10.70 7.66
C ILE A 106 -11.81 10.80 9.15
N LEU A 107 -12.81 11.62 9.54
CA LEU A 107 -13.23 11.76 10.93
C LEU A 107 -13.58 10.42 11.57
N GLU A 108 -14.34 9.58 10.86
CA GLU A 108 -14.71 8.24 11.32
C GLU A 108 -13.53 7.28 11.46
N ARG A 109 -12.48 7.44 10.65
CA ARG A 109 -11.26 6.62 10.74
C ARG A 109 -10.39 7.02 11.91
N VAL A 110 -10.18 8.33 12.13
CA VAL A 110 -9.16 8.81 13.08
C VAL A 110 -9.66 8.96 14.52
N LYS A 111 -10.98 8.98 14.75
CA LYS A 111 -11.58 9.13 16.09
C LYS A 111 -11.28 8.02 17.09
N ASN A 112 -10.87 6.84 16.62
CA ASN A 112 -10.57 5.69 17.48
C ASN A 112 -9.06 5.48 17.68
N ILE A 113 -8.22 6.45 17.30
CA ILE A 113 -6.79 6.36 17.57
C ILE A 113 -6.57 6.78 19.03
N ASP A 114 -6.10 5.87 19.89
CA ASP A 114 -6.01 6.06 21.35
C ASP A 114 -5.34 7.36 21.81
N SER A 115 -4.32 7.82 21.08
CA SER A 115 -3.61 9.06 21.42
C SER A 115 -4.35 10.32 21.01
N ILE A 116 -5.42 10.24 20.21
CA ILE A 116 -6.17 11.41 19.74
C ILE A 116 -7.30 11.73 20.72
N VAL A 117 -7.24 12.90 21.34
CA VAL A 117 -8.18 13.33 22.39
C VAL A 117 -9.22 14.34 21.90
N GLN A 118 -8.91 15.07 20.84
CA GLN A 118 -9.85 16.01 20.21
C GLN A 118 -9.61 16.03 18.71
N ILE A 119 -10.68 16.24 17.95
CA ILE A 119 -10.69 16.27 16.50
C ILE A 119 -11.58 17.42 16.07
N GLU A 120 -11.12 18.20 15.10
CA GLU A 120 -11.91 19.27 14.52
C GLU A 120 -11.56 19.38 13.03
N ALA A 121 -12.59 19.61 12.21
CA ALA A 121 -12.41 19.91 10.80
C ALA A 121 -12.58 21.42 10.59
N ALA A 122 -11.64 22.05 9.90
CA ALA A 122 -11.72 23.48 9.62
C ALA A 122 -12.83 23.81 8.62
N THR A 123 -13.39 25.00 8.73
CA THR A 123 -14.21 25.67 7.72
C THR A 123 -13.38 26.73 6.99
N GLU A 124 -13.98 27.47 6.06
CA GLU A 124 -13.30 28.60 5.41
C GLU A 124 -12.99 29.72 6.41
N GLU A 125 -13.81 29.89 7.44
CA GLU A 125 -13.67 30.93 8.46
C GLU A 125 -12.62 30.57 9.51
N THR A 126 -12.50 29.28 9.87
CA THR A 126 -11.57 28.84 10.92
C THR A 126 -10.19 28.46 10.38
N ASP A 127 -10.02 28.35 9.06
CA ASP A 127 -8.75 27.96 8.44
C ASP A 127 -7.70 29.08 8.48
N GLN A 128 -6.80 29.02 9.45
CA GLN A 128 -5.71 29.98 9.63
C GLN A 128 -4.77 30.08 8.42
N ASN A 129 -4.64 29.03 7.61
CA ASN A 129 -3.77 29.07 6.42
C ASN A 129 -4.45 29.71 5.20
N ASN A 130 -5.77 29.96 5.26
CA ASN A 130 -6.58 30.49 4.16
C ASN A 130 -6.46 29.67 2.85
N MET A 131 -6.28 28.36 2.97
CA MET A 131 -6.15 27.42 1.84
C MET A 131 -7.44 26.63 1.57
N MET A 132 -8.40 26.65 2.49
CA MET A 132 -9.68 25.94 2.36
C MET A 132 -10.39 26.34 1.06
N ASN A 133 -10.68 25.34 0.23
CA ASN A 133 -11.36 25.44 -1.07
C ASN A 133 -10.71 26.38 -2.10
N LYS A 134 -9.51 26.93 -1.83
CA LYS A 134 -8.80 27.79 -2.78
C LYS A 134 -8.21 26.99 -3.95
N PRO A 135 -7.89 27.65 -5.08
CA PRO A 135 -7.06 27.05 -6.11
C PRO A 135 -5.77 26.49 -5.50
N HIS A 136 -5.45 25.23 -5.82
CA HIS A 136 -4.31 24.49 -5.25
C HIS A 136 -4.37 24.19 -3.74
N GLY A 137 -5.43 24.60 -3.05
CA GLY A 137 -5.66 24.31 -1.64
C GLY A 137 -6.31 22.96 -1.37
N TYR A 138 -6.50 22.70 -0.07
CA TYR A 138 -7.24 21.54 0.39
C TYR A 138 -8.74 21.82 0.39
N TYR A 139 -9.55 20.78 0.20
CA TYR A 139 -11.01 20.84 0.36
C TYR A 139 -11.46 20.34 1.74
N ALA A 140 -10.55 19.74 2.51
CA ALA A 140 -10.76 19.38 3.89
C ALA A 140 -9.44 19.48 4.66
N TYR A 141 -9.53 19.99 5.88
CA TYR A 141 -8.42 20.07 6.83
C TYR A 141 -8.91 19.55 8.17
N ILE A 142 -8.29 18.49 8.67
CA ILE A 142 -8.67 17.86 9.95
C ILE A 142 -7.49 18.02 10.91
N ALA A 143 -7.70 18.76 12.00
CA ALA A 143 -6.74 18.91 13.08
C ALA A 143 -7.01 17.88 14.18
N LEU A 144 -5.94 17.30 14.71
CA LEU A 144 -5.96 16.23 15.69
C LEU A 144 -5.10 16.65 16.89
N SER A 145 -5.73 16.77 18.06
CA SER A 145 -5.01 16.98 19.30
C SER A 145 -4.56 15.64 19.89
N SER A 146 -3.28 15.53 20.23
CA SER A 146 -2.69 14.31 20.81
C SER A 146 -2.55 14.42 22.33
N SER A 147 -2.89 13.36 23.07
CA SER A 147 -2.62 13.23 24.51
C SER A 147 -1.12 13.27 24.85
N MET A 148 -0.26 13.02 23.87
CA MET A 148 1.20 13.13 24.01
C MET A 148 1.69 14.59 24.08
N ILE A 149 0.82 15.56 23.76
CA ILE A 149 1.10 16.99 23.92
C ILE A 149 0.18 17.51 25.05
N PRO A 150 0.75 17.81 26.22
CA PRO A 150 0.00 18.39 27.33
C PRO A 150 -0.75 19.66 26.92
N THR A 151 -1.94 19.87 27.48
CA THR A 151 -2.84 20.96 27.09
C THR A 151 -2.21 22.33 27.33
N GLU A 152 -1.43 22.46 28.40
CA GLU A 152 -0.69 23.67 28.77
C GLU A 152 0.44 24.04 27.80
N LEU A 153 0.88 23.10 26.95
CA LEU A 153 1.88 23.37 25.91
C LEU A 153 1.24 23.79 24.58
N ARG A 154 -0.10 23.83 24.50
CA ARG A 154 -0.85 24.26 23.32
C ARG A 154 -1.07 25.77 23.39
N ALA A 155 -0.91 26.44 22.25
CA ALA A 155 -1.09 27.88 22.17
C ALA A 155 -2.58 28.28 22.20
N TYR A 156 -3.46 27.39 21.73
CA TYR A 156 -4.87 27.65 21.55
C TYR A 156 -5.75 26.56 22.15
N SER A 157 -7.05 26.85 22.24
CA SER A 157 -8.02 25.96 22.87
C SER A 157 -8.59 24.91 21.93
N THR A 158 -8.68 25.20 20.63
CA THR A 158 -9.28 24.29 19.64
C THR A 158 -8.23 23.52 18.85
N PRO A 159 -8.54 22.30 18.36
CA PRO A 159 -7.64 21.59 17.47
C PRO A 159 -7.29 22.39 16.21
N VAL A 160 -8.26 23.04 15.54
CA VAL A 160 -7.98 23.79 14.30
C VAL A 160 -7.05 24.97 14.53
N GLU A 161 -7.21 25.72 15.62
CA GLU A 161 -6.31 26.83 15.94
C GLU A 161 -4.89 26.36 16.25
N ASN A 162 -4.74 25.19 16.89
CA ASN A 162 -3.44 24.58 17.10
C ASN A 162 -2.88 23.92 15.83
N GLY A 163 -3.73 23.58 14.86
CA GLY A 163 -3.34 22.87 13.65
C GLY A 163 -2.49 21.63 13.94
N ASN A 164 -1.36 21.49 13.25
CA ASN A 164 -0.45 20.36 13.45
C ASN A 164 0.27 20.42 14.82
N ASP A 165 0.44 21.61 15.41
CA ASP A 165 1.14 21.80 16.69
C ASP A 165 0.42 21.08 17.83
N GLY A 166 -0.89 20.91 17.73
CA GLY A 166 -1.72 20.16 18.70
C GLY A 166 -1.49 18.65 18.68
N GLY A 167 -0.88 18.11 17.63
CA GLY A 167 -0.54 16.68 17.54
C GLY A 167 -0.35 16.22 16.11
N ALA A 168 -1.37 16.39 15.27
CA ALA A 168 -1.32 16.05 13.85
C ALA A 168 -2.36 16.83 13.04
N ALA A 169 -2.16 16.90 11.74
CA ALA A 169 -3.13 17.46 10.80
C ALA A 169 -3.21 16.60 9.52
N ILE A 170 -4.39 16.55 8.91
CA ILE A 170 -4.64 15.88 7.64
C ILE A 170 -5.17 16.91 6.65
N GLU A 171 -4.39 17.19 5.61
CA GLU A 171 -4.71 18.13 4.54
C GLU A 171 -5.15 17.34 3.30
N VAL A 172 -6.36 17.56 2.79
CA VAL A 172 -6.94 16.74 1.71
C VAL A 172 -7.08 17.53 0.41
N TYR A 173 -6.40 17.06 -0.63
CA TYR A 173 -6.29 17.75 -1.91
C TYR A 173 -7.11 17.08 -3.02
N LYS A 174 -7.46 17.86 -4.04
CA LYS A 174 -8.19 17.33 -5.21
C LYS A 174 -7.38 16.30 -6.00
N THR A 175 -6.05 16.36 -5.97
CA THR A 175 -5.19 15.45 -6.74
C THR A 175 -3.91 15.09 -5.98
N VAL A 176 -3.30 13.96 -6.34
CA VAL A 176 -1.98 13.54 -5.82
C VAL A 176 -0.90 14.57 -6.14
N LYS A 177 -0.98 15.23 -7.31
CA LYS A 177 -0.02 16.28 -7.71
C LYS A 177 -0.03 17.45 -6.72
N LEU A 178 -1.21 17.87 -6.26
CA LEU A 178 -1.35 18.94 -5.29
C LEU A 178 -0.85 18.53 -3.90
N ALA A 179 -1.17 17.30 -3.46
CA ALA A 179 -0.64 16.76 -2.21
C ALA A 179 0.91 16.68 -2.22
N LYS A 180 1.50 16.22 -3.33
CA LYS A 180 2.97 16.23 -3.53
C LYS A 180 3.56 17.63 -3.57
N ALA A 181 2.90 18.59 -4.20
CA ALA A 181 3.37 19.98 -4.20
C ALA A 181 3.38 20.57 -2.78
N ARG A 182 2.38 20.24 -1.96
CA ARG A 182 2.34 20.63 -0.56
C ARG A 182 3.46 19.96 0.25
N GLU A 183 3.63 18.65 0.10
CA GLU A 183 4.70 17.93 0.80
C GLU A 183 6.09 18.45 0.41
N ALA A 184 6.34 18.73 -0.88
CA ALA A 184 7.59 19.35 -1.32
C ALA A 184 7.81 20.74 -0.71
N TYR A 185 6.74 21.54 -0.55
CA TYR A 185 6.82 22.81 0.17
C TYR A 185 7.20 22.59 1.65
N LEU A 186 6.57 21.64 2.34
CA LEU A 186 6.89 21.31 3.73
C LEU A 186 8.33 20.81 3.87
N ALA A 187 8.79 19.95 2.96
CA ALA A 187 10.15 19.44 2.92
C ALA A 187 11.20 20.56 2.77
N SER A 188 10.88 21.63 2.04
CA SER A 188 11.79 22.79 1.90
C SER A 188 12.03 23.53 3.23
N LEU A 189 11.17 23.31 4.23
CA LEU A 189 11.25 23.90 5.57
C LEU A 189 12.01 23.02 6.58
N ASP A 190 12.46 21.81 6.21
CA ASP A 190 13.19 20.89 7.09
C ASP A 190 14.66 21.29 7.35
N SER A 191 15.05 22.50 6.97
CA SER A 191 16.42 22.99 7.14
C SER A 191 16.81 23.10 8.63
N PRO A 192 18.02 22.69 9.04
CA PRO A 192 18.50 22.87 10.42
C PRO A 192 18.41 24.34 10.85
N GLY A 193 17.69 24.64 11.93
CA GLY A 193 17.46 26.01 12.41
C GLY A 193 16.16 26.67 11.94
N ALA A 194 15.41 26.05 11.01
CA ALA A 194 14.03 26.42 10.73
C ALA A 194 13.08 25.78 11.76
N LEU A 195 11.89 26.37 11.95
CA LEU A 195 10.80 25.75 12.68
C LEU A 195 10.39 24.46 11.94
N SER A 196 10.93 23.31 12.36
CA SER A 196 10.61 22.03 11.73
C SER A 196 9.09 21.81 11.74
N PRO A 197 8.48 21.49 10.58
CA PRO A 197 7.04 21.22 10.50
C PRO A 197 6.63 19.86 11.09
N GLY A 198 7.58 19.13 11.69
CA GLY A 198 7.45 17.73 12.12
C GLY A 198 7.37 16.79 10.91
N THR A 199 6.98 15.52 11.10
CA THR A 199 6.82 14.60 9.95
C THR A 199 5.69 15.04 9.04
N HIS A 200 5.87 14.83 7.73
CA HIS A 200 4.88 15.08 6.71
C HIS A 200 4.98 14.01 5.62
N LYS A 201 3.84 13.51 5.17
CA LYS A 201 3.79 12.39 4.21
C LYS A 201 2.57 12.43 3.32
N VAL A 202 2.79 12.20 2.03
CA VAL A 202 1.73 12.01 1.05
C VAL A 202 1.07 10.64 1.23
N VAL A 203 -0.24 10.63 1.36
CA VAL A 203 -1.08 9.43 1.50
C VAL A 203 -2.23 9.53 0.49
N GLY A 204 -2.03 9.00 -0.71
CA GLY A 204 -2.94 9.22 -1.83
C GLY A 204 -3.07 10.69 -2.18
N THR A 205 -4.26 11.28 -2.00
CA THR A 205 -4.49 12.72 -2.20
C THR A 205 -4.43 13.54 -0.91
N MET A 206 -3.95 12.95 0.19
CA MET A 206 -3.78 13.63 1.48
C MET A 206 -2.31 13.92 1.77
N VAL A 207 -2.08 14.89 2.65
CA VAL A 207 -0.83 15.06 3.38
C VAL A 207 -1.14 14.87 4.87
N VAL A 208 -0.53 13.87 5.48
CA VAL A 208 -0.57 13.64 6.93
C VAL A 208 0.65 14.32 7.54
N ARG A 209 0.43 15.13 8.57
CA ARG A 209 1.49 15.87 9.29
C ARG A 209 1.42 15.55 10.77
N THR A 210 2.55 15.50 11.47
CA THR A 210 2.61 15.39 12.93
C THR A 210 3.41 16.52 13.54
N SER A 211 3.07 16.94 14.76
CA SER A 211 3.74 18.01 15.48
C SER A 211 5.24 17.76 15.67
N SER A 212 6.07 18.79 15.43
CA SER A 212 7.48 18.79 15.82
C SER A 212 7.72 18.84 17.33
N ARG A 213 6.67 19.12 18.13
CA ARG A 213 6.72 19.07 19.60
C ARG A 213 6.81 17.64 20.14
N LEU A 214 6.46 16.65 19.32
CA LEU A 214 6.60 15.23 19.66
C LEU A 214 8.04 14.77 19.43
N LYS A 215 8.49 13.78 20.21
CA LYS A 215 9.75 13.09 19.92
C LYS A 215 9.67 12.42 18.54
N ALA A 216 10.79 12.31 17.84
CA ALA A 216 10.82 11.70 16.50
C ALA A 216 10.14 10.32 16.43
N SER A 217 10.33 9.46 17.44
CA SER A 217 9.67 8.16 17.52
C SER A 217 8.15 8.27 17.71
N GLN A 218 7.66 9.26 18.46
CA GLN A 218 6.23 9.52 18.64
C GLN A 218 5.61 10.08 17.37
N GLN A 219 6.31 10.94 16.63
CA GLN A 219 5.89 11.43 15.33
C GLN A 219 5.67 10.26 14.35
N GLN A 220 6.67 9.38 14.20
CA GLN A 220 6.59 8.21 13.33
C GLN A 220 5.46 7.24 13.74
N ALA A 221 5.30 7.00 15.05
CA ALA A 221 4.24 6.13 15.56
C ALA A 221 2.84 6.71 15.29
N LEU A 222 2.64 8.01 15.54
CA LEU A 222 1.37 8.69 15.30
C LEU A 222 1.03 8.74 13.80
N GLU A 223 2.00 9.11 12.95
CA GLU A 223 1.84 9.09 11.50
C GLU A 223 1.40 7.70 11.01
N LYS A 224 2.09 6.65 11.46
CA LYS A 224 1.76 5.27 11.13
C LYS A 224 0.36 4.88 11.59
N ASN A 225 -0.03 5.26 12.80
CA ASN A 225 -1.36 4.96 13.33
C ASN A 225 -2.47 5.65 12.52
N ILE A 226 -2.26 6.92 12.15
CA ILE A 226 -3.17 7.67 11.28
C ILE A 226 -3.30 6.99 9.91
N ILE A 227 -2.16 6.66 9.27
CA ILE A 227 -2.16 6.00 7.97
C ILE A 227 -2.88 4.64 8.04
N ASN A 228 -2.58 3.83 9.05
CA ASN A 228 -3.21 2.53 9.26
C ASN A 228 -4.74 2.66 9.41
N ALA A 229 -5.20 3.63 10.19
CA ALA A 229 -6.64 3.88 10.35
C ALA A 229 -7.31 4.28 9.02
N LEU A 230 -6.62 5.06 8.18
CA LEU A 230 -7.11 5.50 6.87
C LEU A 230 -7.18 4.37 5.84
N ILE A 231 -6.27 3.39 5.91
CA ILE A 231 -6.18 2.28 4.95
C ILE A 231 -6.78 0.96 5.46
N GLU A 232 -7.29 0.92 6.70
CA GLU A 232 -7.94 -0.27 7.22
C GLU A 232 -9.14 -0.65 6.33
N LEU A 233 -9.15 -1.88 5.82
CA LEU A 233 -10.26 -2.43 5.06
C LEU A 233 -11.27 -3.04 6.04
N LYS A 234 -12.50 -2.52 6.03
CA LYS A 234 -13.64 -3.02 6.83
C LYS A 234 -14.58 -3.86 5.98
#